data_AF-A0AAX3ZEM5-F1
#
_entry.id   AF-A0AAX3ZEM5-F1
#
_cell.length_a   1.000
_cell.length_b   1.000
_cell.length_c   1.000
_cell.angle_alpha   90.00
_cell.angle_beta   90.00
_cell.angle_gamma   90.00
#
_symmetry.space_group_name_H-M   'P 1'
#
loop_
_entity.id
_entity.type
_entity.pdbx_description
1 polymer ?
#
loop_
_entity_poly.entity_id
_entity_poly.type
_entity_poly.pdbx_seq_one_letter_code
_entity_poly.pdbx_strand_id
1 'polypeptide(L)'
;MDADVIVVGAGLAGLVAAHELTSRGRRVALVDQENATNLGGQAFWSFGGLFLVDSPEQRRLGVKDSLDLAWSDWQGSAGFDRTEDEDSWAVRWARAYVEWAAGEKRSWLAGHGITFLPTVGWAERGDLRAGGHGNSVPRFHIAWGTGTGVVEPFVRYAKQAARDGLLTFHHRHRVDHLIVEDGTARGVRGTVLAEDRSPRGVASNRDAVGEFALAARAVIVTSGGIGGDHDVVRRHWPERLGTPPAEMVTGVPAYVDGRMLDISAEAGARLVNRDRMWHYTEGVRNWDPIWPGHGIRILPGPSSMWFDALGRRLPEPCLPGYDTLGTLRHLRTADGLADHDHSWFILTQKIIEKEFALSGSEQNPDITAKDRAGFLRERVLGRGAPGPVDAFLREGADFVTAPNLEQLVDRMNGLTDKPLLDAASIRRQIEARDLQLANPYAKDAQIQGIRNARRYIGDRLGRVAAPHRILDPAAGPLIGVKLHVLTRKTLGGIQTDLDSRALGADGTPVEGLYAAGEVAGFGGGGVHGYNALEGTFLGGCLFSGRAAGRAAARQTA
;
A
#
# COMPACT_ATOMS: atom_id res chain seq x y z
N MET A 1 11.50 -22.26 -28.53
CA MET A 1 11.37 -21.81 -27.13
C MET A 1 12.31 -20.66 -26.93
N ASP A 2 11.74 -19.48 -26.70
CA ASP A 2 12.43 -18.19 -26.55
C ASP A 2 13.07 -18.05 -25.16
N ALA A 3 12.44 -18.65 -24.15
CA ALA A 3 12.93 -18.72 -22.78
C ALA A 3 12.54 -20.04 -22.12
N ASP A 4 13.11 -20.34 -20.95
CA ASP A 4 12.61 -21.43 -20.11
C ASP A 4 11.34 -20.96 -19.38
N VAL A 5 11.31 -19.70 -18.93
CA VAL A 5 10.18 -19.08 -18.25
C VAL A 5 9.94 -17.65 -18.76
N ILE A 6 8.67 -17.30 -19.01
CA ILE A 6 8.24 -15.91 -19.24
C ILE A 6 7.73 -15.31 -17.93
N VAL A 7 8.17 -14.10 -17.59
CA VAL A 7 7.64 -13.33 -16.46
C VAL A 7 6.93 -12.10 -17.02
N VAL A 8 5.64 -11.96 -16.74
CA VAL A 8 4.80 -10.83 -17.18
C VAL A 8 4.70 -9.80 -16.06
N GLY A 9 5.27 -8.63 -16.29
CA GLY A 9 5.38 -7.53 -15.32
C GLY A 9 6.76 -7.45 -14.68
N ALA A 10 7.40 -6.29 -14.79
CA ALA A 10 8.70 -5.98 -14.19
C ALA A 10 8.55 -5.24 -12.84
N GLY A 11 7.47 -5.51 -12.11
CA GLY A 11 7.27 -5.10 -10.73
C GLY A 11 8.16 -5.88 -9.75
N LEU A 12 8.07 -5.58 -8.45
CA LEU A 12 8.88 -6.26 -7.42
C LEU A 12 8.73 -7.79 -7.44
N ALA A 13 7.50 -8.31 -7.52
CA ALA A 13 7.27 -9.76 -7.54
C ALA A 13 7.92 -10.43 -8.76
N GLY A 14 7.80 -9.82 -9.95
CA GLY A 14 8.41 -10.31 -11.19
C GLY A 14 9.93 -10.26 -11.15
N LEU A 15 10.52 -9.20 -10.62
CA LEU A 15 11.97 -9.07 -10.47
C LEU A 15 12.55 -10.10 -9.46
N VAL A 16 11.83 -10.39 -8.38
CA VAL A 16 12.20 -11.44 -7.42
C VAL A 16 12.11 -12.83 -8.07
N ALA A 17 11.03 -13.10 -8.80
CA ALA A 17 10.86 -14.37 -9.52
C ALA A 17 11.98 -14.56 -10.56
N ALA A 18 12.27 -13.52 -11.35
CA ALA A 18 13.36 -13.51 -12.32
C ALA A 18 14.72 -13.75 -11.65
N HIS A 19 14.98 -13.16 -10.48
CA HIS A 19 16.19 -13.42 -9.71
C HIS A 19 16.31 -14.89 -9.30
N GLU A 20 15.25 -15.48 -8.73
CA GLU A 20 15.27 -16.88 -8.30
C GLU A 20 15.40 -17.86 -9.48
N LEU A 21 14.86 -17.52 -10.65
CA LEU A 21 15.02 -18.29 -11.89
C LEU A 21 16.45 -18.23 -12.42
N THR A 22 16.97 -17.02 -12.61
CA THR A 22 18.30 -16.76 -13.20
C THR A 22 19.42 -17.25 -12.29
N SER A 23 19.26 -17.15 -10.96
CA SER A 23 20.21 -17.72 -9.98
C SER A 23 20.29 -19.25 -10.03
N ARG A 24 19.36 -19.91 -10.73
CA ARG A 24 19.31 -21.37 -10.98
C ARG A 24 19.55 -21.72 -12.45
N GLY A 25 20.12 -20.78 -13.22
CA GLY A 25 20.54 -21.00 -14.60
C GLY A 25 19.40 -21.03 -15.63
N ARG A 26 18.17 -20.61 -15.26
CA ARG A 26 17.04 -20.56 -16.20
C ARG A 26 17.08 -19.29 -17.03
N ARG A 27 16.77 -19.43 -18.33
CA ARG A 27 16.60 -18.30 -19.26
C ARG A 27 15.23 -17.69 -19.08
N VAL A 28 15.18 -16.37 -18.90
CA VAL A 28 13.95 -15.62 -18.60
C VAL A 28 13.66 -14.60 -19.69
N ALA A 29 12.42 -14.55 -20.16
CA ALA A 29 11.89 -13.42 -20.91
C ALA A 29 11.03 -12.56 -19.96
N LEU A 30 11.50 -11.36 -19.60
CA LEU A 30 10.77 -10.43 -18.74
C LEU A 30 10.02 -9.41 -19.60
N VAL A 31 8.69 -9.50 -19.62
CA VAL A 31 7.80 -8.76 -20.52
C VAL A 31 7.07 -7.67 -19.74
N ASP A 32 7.13 -6.43 -20.23
CA ASP A 32 6.43 -5.30 -19.60
C ASP A 32 5.92 -4.31 -20.67
N GLN A 33 4.71 -3.78 -20.47
CA GLN A 33 4.15 -2.74 -21.33
C GLN A 33 4.88 -1.40 -21.17
N GLU A 34 5.54 -1.17 -20.04
CA GLU A 34 6.28 0.04 -19.76
C GLU A 34 7.73 0.00 -20.26
N ASN A 35 8.32 1.20 -20.36
CA ASN A 35 9.72 1.39 -20.73
C ASN A 35 10.69 0.98 -19.59
N ALA A 36 11.98 0.91 -19.91
CA ALA A 36 13.03 0.51 -18.96
C ALA A 36 13.13 1.41 -17.72
N THR A 37 12.63 2.65 -17.76
CA THR A 37 12.65 3.54 -16.61
C THR A 37 11.66 3.15 -15.53
N ASN A 38 10.70 2.24 -15.82
CA ASN A 38 9.65 1.82 -14.88
C ASN A 38 9.95 0.50 -14.13
N LEU A 39 11.14 -0.08 -14.28
CA LEU A 39 11.53 -1.29 -13.52
C LEU A 39 11.28 -1.13 -12.01
N GLY A 40 10.57 -2.09 -11.40
CA GLY A 40 10.06 -2.02 -10.04
C GLY A 40 8.57 -1.73 -9.94
N GLY A 41 7.97 -1.19 -11.02
CA GLY A 41 6.56 -0.81 -11.08
C GLY A 41 6.15 0.05 -9.89
N GLN A 42 4.93 -0.17 -9.40
CA GLN A 42 4.40 0.58 -8.26
C GLN A 42 5.15 0.35 -6.92
N ALA A 43 5.93 -0.71 -6.78
CA ALA A 43 6.69 -0.95 -5.55
C ALA A 43 7.82 0.07 -5.34
N PHE A 44 8.31 0.67 -6.43
CA PHE A 44 9.30 1.76 -6.40
C PHE A 44 8.80 2.97 -5.60
N TRP A 45 7.51 3.28 -5.72
CA TRP A 45 6.86 4.44 -5.09
C TRP A 45 6.46 4.19 -3.62
N SER A 46 6.71 3.00 -3.08
CA SER A 46 6.32 2.66 -1.72
C SER A 46 7.18 3.39 -0.67
N PHE A 47 6.61 3.69 0.49
CA PHE A 47 7.36 4.14 1.66
C PHE A 47 8.34 3.08 2.21
N GLY A 48 8.29 1.83 1.73
CA GLY A 48 9.28 0.80 2.07
C GLY A 48 9.00 0.03 3.36
N GLY A 49 7.75 0.07 3.85
CA GLY A 49 7.33 -0.66 5.03
C GLY A 49 7.32 -2.18 4.82
N LEU A 50 7.87 -2.90 5.80
CA LEU A 50 7.97 -4.35 5.83
C LEU A 50 7.56 -4.90 7.20
N PHE A 51 6.66 -5.88 7.17
CA PHE A 51 6.18 -6.60 8.37
C PHE A 51 7.24 -7.60 8.84
N LEU A 52 7.73 -7.46 10.07
CA LEU A 52 8.60 -8.44 10.73
C LEU A 52 8.04 -8.76 12.12
N VAL A 53 8.31 -9.96 12.60
CA VAL A 53 7.83 -10.44 13.90
C VAL A 53 9.04 -10.75 14.79
N ASP A 54 9.00 -10.28 16.03
CA ASP A 54 10.03 -10.47 17.06
C ASP A 54 11.47 -10.15 16.59
N SER A 55 11.60 -9.05 15.85
CA SER A 55 12.86 -8.60 15.26
C SER A 55 13.83 -8.04 16.31
N PRO A 56 15.15 -8.05 16.03
CA PRO A 56 16.13 -7.33 16.84
C PRO A 56 15.80 -5.84 17.06
N GLU A 57 15.21 -5.18 16.05
CA GLU A 57 14.77 -3.80 16.12
C GLU A 57 13.61 -3.62 17.14
N GLN A 58 12.62 -4.53 17.12
CA GLN A 58 11.53 -4.56 18.10
C GLN A 58 12.05 -4.79 19.53
N ARG A 59 12.89 -5.81 19.72
CA ARG A 59 13.46 -6.15 21.04
C ARG A 59 14.29 -5.01 21.62
N ARG A 60 15.07 -4.30 20.79
CA ARG A 60 15.86 -3.13 21.21
C ARG A 60 14.98 -1.99 21.73
N LEU A 61 13.76 -1.86 21.21
CA LEU A 61 12.78 -0.87 21.64
C LEU A 61 11.86 -1.37 22.76
N GLY A 62 12.17 -2.53 23.35
CA GLY A 62 11.41 -3.12 24.45
C GLY A 62 10.08 -3.77 24.02
N VAL A 63 9.83 -3.92 22.72
CA VAL A 63 8.64 -4.57 22.19
C VAL A 63 8.74 -6.07 22.43
N LYS A 64 7.68 -6.66 23.00
CA LYS A 64 7.55 -8.10 23.22
C LYS A 64 6.58 -8.63 22.17
N ASP A 65 7.09 -9.42 21.25
CA ASP A 65 6.34 -9.95 20.11
C ASP A 65 6.56 -11.47 20.00
N SER A 66 5.67 -12.15 19.27
CA SER A 66 5.75 -13.58 19.01
C SER A 66 4.98 -13.95 17.74
N LEU A 67 5.29 -15.13 17.20
CA LEU A 67 4.54 -15.73 16.09
C LEU A 67 3.04 -15.85 16.43
N ASP A 68 2.70 -16.32 17.63
CA ASP A 68 1.31 -16.53 18.04
C ASP A 68 0.54 -15.20 18.13
N LEU A 69 1.18 -14.16 18.66
CA LEU A 69 0.56 -12.83 18.74
C LEU A 69 0.36 -12.24 17.33
N ALA A 70 1.39 -12.33 16.48
CA ALA A 70 1.30 -11.85 15.10
C ALA A 70 0.25 -12.63 14.28
N TRP A 71 0.11 -13.93 14.53
CA TRP A 71 -0.91 -14.75 13.89
C TRP A 71 -2.32 -14.40 14.36
N SER A 72 -2.51 -14.18 15.67
CA SER A 72 -3.79 -13.70 16.22
C SER A 72 -4.21 -12.37 15.60
N ASP A 73 -3.30 -11.40 15.51
CA ASP A 73 -3.55 -10.09 14.90
C ASP A 73 -3.88 -10.21 13.41
N TRP A 74 -3.21 -11.13 12.70
CA TRP A 74 -3.50 -11.41 11.29
C TRP A 74 -4.90 -11.99 11.13
N GLN A 75 -5.29 -12.97 11.95
CA GLN A 75 -6.63 -13.57 11.90
C GLN A 75 -7.72 -12.53 12.20
N GLY A 76 -7.53 -11.71 13.23
CA GLY A 76 -8.47 -10.65 13.61
C GLY A 76 -8.65 -9.59 12.50
N SER A 77 -7.57 -9.24 11.81
CA SER A 77 -7.62 -8.31 10.67
C SER A 77 -8.23 -8.93 9.42
N ALA A 78 -7.78 -10.13 9.06
CA ALA A 78 -8.17 -10.76 7.83
C ALA A 78 -9.64 -11.15 7.83
N GLY A 79 -10.17 -11.64 8.97
CA GLY A 79 -11.59 -11.98 9.09
C GLY A 79 -12.06 -12.99 8.04
N PHE A 80 -11.22 -13.98 7.71
CA PHE A 80 -11.54 -15.00 6.70
C PHE A 80 -12.87 -15.69 7.02
N ASP A 81 -13.79 -15.67 6.07
CA ASP A 81 -15.16 -16.18 6.22
C ASP A 81 -15.60 -17.08 5.06
N ARG A 82 -14.79 -17.21 4.00
CA ARG A 82 -15.03 -18.08 2.83
C ARG A 82 -14.09 -19.29 2.82
N THR A 83 -13.79 -19.87 3.97
CA THR A 83 -12.70 -20.87 4.13
C THR A 83 -12.95 -22.20 3.46
N GLU A 84 -14.22 -22.55 3.22
CA GLU A 84 -14.62 -23.75 2.48
C GLU A 84 -14.43 -23.59 0.96
N ASP A 85 -14.09 -22.38 0.48
CA ASP A 85 -13.91 -22.10 -0.94
C ASP A 85 -12.78 -21.08 -1.21
N GLU A 86 -13.13 -19.80 -1.40
CA GLU A 86 -12.21 -18.74 -1.86
C GLU A 86 -11.02 -18.51 -0.91
N ASP A 87 -11.22 -18.67 0.41
CA ASP A 87 -10.20 -18.39 1.43
C ASP A 87 -9.35 -19.60 1.83
N SER A 88 -9.67 -20.79 1.32
CA SER A 88 -8.95 -22.03 1.66
C SER A 88 -7.43 -21.90 1.47
N TRP A 89 -7.00 -21.26 0.37
CA TRP A 89 -5.59 -20.95 0.10
C TRP A 89 -5.12 -19.65 0.75
N ALA A 90 -6.00 -18.65 0.91
CA ALA A 90 -5.65 -17.38 1.54
C ALA A 90 -5.15 -17.57 2.98
N VAL A 91 -5.81 -18.42 3.77
CA VAL A 91 -5.41 -18.74 5.16
C VAL A 91 -4.05 -19.43 5.20
N ARG A 92 -3.80 -20.38 4.29
CA ARG A 92 -2.53 -21.13 4.22
C ARG A 92 -1.37 -20.21 3.87
N TRP A 93 -1.57 -19.34 2.88
CA TRP A 93 -0.60 -18.33 2.50
C TRP A 93 -0.34 -17.33 3.62
N ALA A 94 -1.38 -16.87 4.30
CA ALA A 94 -1.27 -15.96 5.44
C ALA A 94 -0.41 -16.59 6.53
N ARG A 95 -0.70 -17.84 6.91
CA ARG A 95 0.08 -18.56 7.92
C ARG A 95 1.54 -18.70 7.52
N ALA A 96 1.80 -19.15 6.30
CA ALA A 96 3.15 -19.30 5.77
C ALA A 96 3.91 -17.96 5.74
N TYR A 97 3.23 -16.86 5.43
CA TYR A 97 3.82 -15.53 5.43
C TYR A 97 4.21 -15.07 6.84
N VAL A 98 3.35 -15.25 7.85
CA VAL A 98 3.66 -14.85 9.23
C VAL A 98 4.81 -15.70 9.78
N GLU A 99 4.83 -17.00 9.49
CA GLU A 99 5.95 -17.89 9.84
C GLU A 99 7.26 -17.44 9.19
N TRP A 100 7.21 -17.07 7.90
CA TRP A 100 8.37 -16.50 7.21
C TRP A 100 8.83 -15.18 7.85
N ALA A 101 7.89 -14.30 8.21
CA ALA A 101 8.17 -13.02 8.85
C ALA A 101 8.74 -13.14 10.28
N ALA A 102 8.37 -14.20 11.01
CA ALA A 102 8.92 -14.55 12.32
C ALA A 102 10.24 -15.33 12.23
N GLY A 103 10.51 -15.97 11.09
CA GLY A 103 11.69 -16.76 10.83
C GLY A 103 12.70 -16.05 9.93
N GLU A 104 12.95 -16.65 8.76
CA GLU A 104 14.09 -16.31 7.90
C GLU A 104 13.96 -14.97 7.14
N LYS A 105 12.78 -14.31 7.11
CA LYS A 105 12.57 -13.11 6.28
C LYS A 105 13.63 -12.05 6.53
N ARG A 106 13.96 -11.76 7.79
CA ARG A 106 14.93 -10.70 8.12
C ARG A 106 16.34 -11.02 7.61
N SER A 107 16.82 -12.26 7.79
CA SER A 107 18.14 -12.66 7.29
C SER A 107 18.18 -12.75 5.77
N TRP A 108 17.08 -13.21 5.14
CA TRP A 108 16.93 -13.21 3.69
C TRP A 108 17.01 -11.80 3.09
N LEU A 109 16.30 -10.83 3.69
CA LEU A 109 16.37 -9.41 3.30
C LEU A 109 17.79 -8.84 3.44
N ALA A 110 18.46 -9.16 4.55
CA ALA A 110 19.85 -8.75 4.76
C ALA A 110 20.80 -9.34 3.72
N GLY A 111 20.56 -10.59 3.27
CA GLY A 111 21.30 -11.22 2.17
C GLY A 111 21.19 -10.49 0.83
N HIS A 112 20.15 -9.66 0.65
CA HIS A 112 19.98 -8.77 -0.50
C HIS A 112 20.42 -7.32 -0.23
N GLY A 113 21.03 -7.07 0.93
CA GLY A 113 21.49 -5.73 1.32
C GLY A 113 20.36 -4.79 1.78
N ILE A 114 19.15 -5.32 2.01
CA ILE A 114 18.03 -4.53 2.53
C ILE A 114 18.19 -4.41 4.04
N THR A 115 18.25 -3.17 4.52
CA THR A 115 18.43 -2.82 5.94
C THR A 115 17.36 -1.82 6.37
N PHE A 116 17.15 -1.65 7.68
CA PHE A 116 16.02 -0.90 8.23
C PHE A 116 16.43 0.32 9.04
N LEU A 117 15.50 1.28 9.14
CA LEU A 117 15.54 2.31 10.16
C LEU A 117 15.60 1.65 11.56
N PRO A 118 16.26 2.27 12.54
CA PRO A 118 16.36 1.70 13.88
C PRO A 118 15.02 1.73 14.66
N THR A 119 14.08 2.57 14.23
CA THR A 119 12.74 2.70 14.82
C THR A 119 11.76 1.76 14.15
N VAL A 120 10.94 1.09 14.95
CA VAL A 120 9.76 0.34 14.48
C VAL A 120 8.52 1.17 14.80
N GLY A 121 7.55 1.18 13.90
CA GLY A 121 6.38 2.04 14.05
C GLY A 121 5.06 1.34 13.80
N TRP A 122 4.05 2.20 13.72
CA TRP A 122 2.68 1.92 13.33
C TRP A 122 2.41 2.69 12.04
N ALA A 123 1.72 2.08 11.08
CA ALA A 123 1.07 2.89 10.05
C ALA A 123 -0.41 3.09 10.38
N GLU A 124 -1.03 2.11 11.04
CA GLU A 124 -2.40 2.09 11.55
C GLU A 124 -2.42 1.46 12.96
N ARG A 125 -3.48 1.71 13.72
CA ARG A 125 -3.60 1.22 15.12
C ARG A 125 -4.76 0.25 15.30
N GLY A 126 -5.49 -0.03 14.23
CA GLY A 126 -6.58 -0.99 14.25
C GLY A 126 -7.89 -0.44 14.79
N ASP A 127 -8.82 -1.35 15.05
CA ASP A 127 -10.21 -1.08 15.39
C ASP A 127 -10.49 -0.99 16.90
N LEU A 128 -9.42 -0.91 17.71
CA LEU A 128 -9.44 -0.83 19.17
C LEU A 128 -9.90 -2.12 19.91
N ARG A 129 -10.09 -3.25 19.21
CA ARG A 129 -10.47 -4.53 19.83
C ARG A 129 -9.30 -5.50 19.85
N ALA A 130 -9.17 -6.27 20.93
CA ALA A 130 -8.07 -7.23 21.10
C ALA A 130 -8.07 -8.39 20.09
N GLY A 131 -9.24 -8.76 19.54
CA GLY A 131 -9.38 -9.77 18.49
C GLY A 131 -9.85 -9.19 17.16
N GLY A 132 -9.77 -7.87 17.00
CA GLY A 132 -10.23 -7.16 15.81
C GLY A 132 -9.10 -6.84 14.84
N HIS A 133 -9.34 -5.88 13.96
CA HIS A 133 -8.34 -5.39 13.02
C HIS A 133 -7.22 -4.63 13.72
N GLY A 134 -5.98 -4.85 13.29
CA GLY A 134 -4.80 -4.10 13.68
C GLY A 134 -3.72 -4.97 14.32
N ASN A 135 -2.52 -4.41 14.41
CA ASN A 135 -1.44 -5.00 15.18
C ASN A 135 -1.62 -4.69 16.68
N SER A 136 -1.24 -5.63 17.55
CA SER A 136 -1.18 -5.42 19.01
C SER A 136 0.14 -4.77 19.46
N VAL A 137 1.19 -4.88 18.64
CA VAL A 137 2.52 -4.29 18.85
C VAL A 137 3.08 -3.75 17.52
N PRO A 138 3.99 -2.76 17.53
CA PRO A 138 4.49 -2.18 16.28
C PRO A 138 5.29 -3.22 15.47
N ARG A 139 4.91 -3.43 14.21
CA ARG A 139 5.57 -4.36 13.25
C ARG A 139 5.93 -3.70 11.92
N PHE A 140 5.71 -2.40 11.76
CA PHE A 140 6.01 -1.67 10.54
C PHE A 140 7.49 -1.22 10.52
N HIS A 141 8.34 -1.95 9.79
CA HIS A 141 9.76 -1.66 9.64
C HIS A 141 10.03 -0.94 8.32
N ILE A 142 10.61 0.25 8.36
CA ILE A 142 10.90 1.02 7.14
C ILE A 142 12.30 0.65 6.64
N ALA A 143 12.39 0.20 5.39
CA ALA A 143 13.67 -0.05 4.74
C ALA A 143 14.41 1.27 4.44
N TRP A 144 15.73 1.27 4.62
CA TRP A 144 16.59 2.32 4.09
C TRP A 144 16.48 2.36 2.56
N GLY A 145 16.23 3.56 2.02
CA GLY A 145 15.90 3.73 0.62
C GLY A 145 14.42 3.56 0.30
N THR A 146 13.53 3.36 1.28
CA THR A 146 12.09 3.15 1.06
C THR A 146 11.81 2.02 0.04
N GLY A 147 10.75 2.12 -0.77
CA GLY A 147 10.44 1.18 -1.85
C GLY A 147 11.54 1.09 -2.91
N THR A 148 12.27 2.20 -3.18
CA THR A 148 13.37 2.19 -4.15
C THR A 148 14.50 1.27 -3.67
N GLY A 149 14.86 1.35 -2.39
CA GLY A 149 15.86 0.50 -1.74
C GLY A 149 15.48 -0.97 -1.65
N VAL A 150 14.18 -1.29 -1.56
CA VAL A 150 13.68 -2.67 -1.60
C VAL A 150 13.75 -3.25 -3.03
N VAL A 151 13.49 -2.44 -4.04
CA VAL A 151 13.49 -2.83 -5.46
C VAL A 151 14.91 -2.91 -6.03
N GLU A 152 15.80 -2.01 -5.59
CA GLU A 152 17.14 -1.80 -6.15
C GLU A 152 17.98 -3.08 -6.35
N PRO A 153 18.07 -4.02 -5.38
CA PRO A 153 18.86 -5.24 -5.55
C PRO A 153 18.36 -6.09 -6.71
N PHE A 154 17.04 -6.25 -6.82
CA PHE A 154 16.43 -7.12 -7.85
C PHE A 154 16.50 -6.50 -9.24
N VAL A 155 16.43 -5.17 -9.36
CA VAL A 155 16.75 -4.48 -10.63
C VAL A 155 18.20 -4.72 -11.03
N ARG A 156 19.14 -4.65 -10.08
CA ARG A 156 20.56 -4.92 -10.33
C ARG A 156 20.77 -6.34 -10.79
N TYR A 157 20.13 -7.32 -10.14
CA TYR A 157 20.20 -8.73 -10.53
C TYR A 157 19.63 -8.97 -11.92
N ALA A 158 18.46 -8.41 -12.25
CA ALA A 158 17.87 -8.56 -13.58
C ALA A 158 18.76 -7.96 -14.68
N LYS A 159 19.33 -6.76 -14.45
CA LYS A 159 20.29 -6.13 -15.38
C LYS A 159 21.57 -6.94 -15.53
N GLN A 160 22.06 -7.56 -14.45
CA GLN A 160 23.23 -8.43 -14.51
C GLN A 160 22.92 -9.71 -15.29
N ALA A 161 21.81 -10.39 -14.98
CA ALA A 161 21.37 -11.57 -15.71
C ALA A 161 21.17 -11.29 -17.22
N ALA A 162 20.75 -10.08 -17.59
CA ALA A 162 20.68 -9.69 -18.99
C ALA A 162 22.05 -9.55 -19.66
N ARG A 163 23.05 -9.00 -18.95
CA ARG A 163 24.44 -9.00 -19.44
C ARG A 163 25.00 -10.42 -19.57
N ASP A 164 24.59 -11.32 -18.68
CA ASP A 164 25.04 -12.72 -18.66
C ASP A 164 24.25 -13.61 -19.65
N GLY A 165 23.32 -13.05 -20.41
CA GLY A 165 22.52 -13.80 -21.40
C GLY A 165 21.43 -14.71 -20.79
N LEU A 166 21.16 -14.59 -19.50
CA LEU A 166 20.12 -15.36 -18.79
C LEU A 166 18.76 -14.65 -18.77
N LEU A 167 18.71 -13.34 -19.04
CA LEU A 167 17.46 -12.58 -19.05
C LEU A 167 17.35 -11.68 -20.28
N THR A 168 16.22 -11.72 -20.97
CA THR A 168 15.88 -10.77 -22.03
C THR A 168 14.75 -9.86 -21.57
N PHE A 169 14.96 -8.54 -21.66
CA PHE A 169 13.92 -7.56 -21.40
C PHE A 169 13.10 -7.30 -22.67
N HIS A 170 11.78 -7.50 -22.58
CA HIS A 170 10.81 -7.12 -23.60
C HIS A 170 10.02 -5.91 -23.09
N HIS A 171 10.64 -4.74 -23.13
CA HIS A 171 9.98 -3.48 -22.84
C HIS A 171 9.02 -3.10 -23.96
N ARG A 172 7.98 -2.32 -23.64
CA ARG A 172 6.96 -1.91 -24.63
C ARG A 172 6.27 -3.10 -25.28
N HIS A 173 6.14 -4.21 -24.56
CA HIS A 173 5.43 -5.41 -25.00
C HIS A 173 4.23 -5.61 -24.08
N ARG A 174 3.04 -5.33 -24.60
CA ARG A 174 1.79 -5.46 -23.86
C ARG A 174 1.18 -6.83 -24.15
N VAL A 175 1.14 -7.69 -23.14
CA VAL A 175 0.55 -9.03 -23.25
C VAL A 175 -0.97 -8.89 -23.41
N ASP A 176 -1.51 -9.43 -24.51
CA ASP A 176 -2.95 -9.45 -24.80
C ASP A 176 -3.55 -10.85 -24.59
N HIS A 177 -2.76 -11.92 -24.70
CA HIS A 177 -3.21 -13.29 -24.43
C HIS A 177 -2.11 -14.17 -23.82
N LEU A 178 -2.53 -15.13 -22.99
CA LEU A 178 -1.71 -16.30 -22.64
C LEU A 178 -1.93 -17.40 -23.69
N ILE A 179 -0.86 -18.03 -24.14
CA ILE A 179 -0.92 -19.16 -25.08
C ILE A 179 -1.07 -20.43 -24.25
N VAL A 180 -2.21 -21.11 -24.39
CA VAL A 180 -2.52 -22.38 -23.73
C VAL A 180 -2.66 -23.47 -24.78
N GLU A 181 -1.85 -24.52 -24.66
CA GLU A 181 -1.84 -25.69 -25.55
C GLU A 181 -2.01 -26.94 -24.69
N ASP A 182 -3.01 -27.78 -25.02
CA ASP A 182 -3.35 -28.99 -24.26
C ASP A 182 -3.51 -28.74 -22.75
N GLY A 183 -4.14 -27.62 -22.38
CA GLY A 183 -4.34 -27.21 -21.00
C GLY A 183 -3.09 -26.69 -20.28
N THR A 184 -1.95 -26.57 -20.98
CA THR A 184 -0.69 -26.04 -20.42
C THR A 184 -0.40 -24.64 -20.94
N ALA A 185 -0.08 -23.70 -20.05
CA ALA A 185 0.42 -22.38 -20.44
C ALA A 185 1.84 -22.50 -21.03
N ARG A 186 1.98 -22.20 -22.32
CA ARG A 186 3.22 -22.34 -23.11
C ARG A 186 3.81 -21.02 -23.59
N GLY A 187 3.16 -19.89 -23.31
CA GLY A 187 3.67 -18.63 -23.81
C GLY A 187 2.72 -17.45 -23.64
N VAL A 188 3.08 -16.36 -24.28
CA VAL A 188 2.28 -15.13 -24.34
C VAL A 188 2.30 -14.58 -25.76
N ARG A 189 1.24 -13.88 -26.14
CA ARG A 189 1.21 -13.04 -27.35
C ARG A 189 0.58 -11.68 -27.05
N GLY A 190 0.90 -10.70 -27.87
CA GLY A 190 0.26 -9.39 -27.76
C GLY A 190 0.88 -8.34 -28.66
N THR A 191 0.75 -7.09 -28.22
CA THR A 191 1.07 -5.89 -28.98
C THR A 191 2.45 -5.36 -28.61
N VAL A 192 3.27 -5.05 -29.62
CA VAL A 192 4.46 -4.20 -29.47
C VAL A 192 4.00 -2.74 -29.53
N LEU A 193 4.30 -1.99 -28.49
CA LEU A 193 3.99 -0.56 -28.38
C LEU A 193 5.13 0.29 -28.92
N ALA A 194 4.82 1.47 -29.44
CA ALA A 194 5.82 2.44 -29.88
C ALA A 194 6.78 2.77 -28.72
N GLU A 195 8.04 3.06 -29.07
CA GLU A 195 9.03 3.50 -28.09
C GLU A 195 8.52 4.71 -27.32
N ASP A 196 8.83 4.75 -26.02
CA ASP A 196 8.44 5.84 -25.15
C ASP A 196 9.55 6.12 -24.14
N ARG A 197 10.00 7.38 -24.08
CA ARG A 197 11.06 7.83 -23.18
C ARG A 197 10.53 8.68 -22.03
N SER A 198 9.22 8.63 -21.77
CA SER A 198 8.59 9.32 -20.65
C SER A 198 9.28 8.95 -19.34
N PRO A 199 9.44 9.92 -18.41
CA PRO A 199 9.95 9.66 -17.09
C PRO A 199 9.14 8.57 -16.36
N ARG A 200 9.76 7.94 -15.36
CA ARG A 200 9.12 6.92 -14.54
C ARG A 200 7.78 7.41 -13.98
N GLY A 201 6.75 6.57 -14.06
CA GLY A 201 5.41 6.86 -13.53
C GLY A 201 4.54 7.75 -14.42
N VAL A 202 5.14 8.55 -15.31
CA VAL A 202 4.38 9.31 -16.32
C VAL A 202 3.74 8.35 -17.30
N ALA A 203 2.49 8.61 -17.68
CA ALA A 203 1.77 7.79 -18.63
C ALA A 203 2.51 7.74 -19.98
N SER A 204 2.91 6.54 -20.38
CA SER A 204 3.52 6.29 -21.69
C SER A 204 2.44 6.00 -22.75
N ASN A 205 2.77 6.18 -24.03
CA ASN A 205 1.83 5.94 -25.13
C ASN A 205 1.31 4.47 -25.16
N ARG A 206 0.23 4.26 -25.91
CA ARG A 206 -0.37 2.93 -26.17
C ARG A 206 -0.46 2.63 -27.67
N ASP A 207 0.38 3.30 -28.46
CA ASP A 207 0.37 3.23 -29.92
C ASP A 207 0.94 1.88 -30.36
N ALA A 208 0.15 1.09 -31.09
CA ALA A 208 0.56 -0.21 -31.58
C ALA A 208 1.49 -0.07 -32.81
N VAL A 209 2.64 -0.75 -32.79
CA VAL A 209 3.60 -0.77 -33.91
C VAL A 209 3.91 -2.16 -34.43
N GLY A 210 3.34 -3.20 -33.80
CA GLY A 210 3.49 -4.58 -34.23
C GLY A 210 2.88 -5.56 -33.24
N GLU A 211 3.09 -6.83 -33.53
CA GLU A 211 2.66 -7.95 -32.69
C GLU A 211 3.87 -8.79 -32.28
N PHE A 212 3.73 -9.54 -31.18
CA PHE A 212 4.73 -10.49 -30.72
C PHE A 212 4.09 -11.77 -30.20
N ALA A 213 4.84 -12.86 -30.26
CA ALA A 213 4.55 -14.10 -29.57
C ALA A 213 5.85 -14.66 -28.99
N LEU A 214 5.81 -15.14 -27.75
CA LEU A 214 6.94 -15.75 -27.05
C LEU A 214 6.50 -17.09 -26.46
N ALA A 215 7.30 -18.13 -26.66
CA ALA A 215 7.07 -19.47 -26.15
C ALA A 215 8.08 -19.84 -25.05
N ALA A 216 7.57 -20.43 -23.97
CA ALA A 216 8.35 -20.91 -22.83
C ALA A 216 7.72 -22.16 -22.19
N ARG A 217 8.43 -22.80 -21.25
CA ARG A 217 7.91 -23.96 -20.53
C ARG A 217 6.89 -23.57 -19.45
N ALA A 218 6.98 -22.35 -18.95
CA ALA A 218 6.07 -21.78 -17.96
C ALA A 218 5.93 -20.25 -18.10
N VAL A 219 4.83 -19.71 -17.58
CA VAL A 219 4.53 -18.27 -17.52
C VAL A 219 4.21 -17.86 -16.08
N ILE A 220 4.83 -16.79 -15.59
CA ILE A 220 4.57 -16.20 -14.27
C ILE A 220 3.95 -14.80 -14.46
N VAL A 221 2.71 -14.62 -13.99
CA VAL A 221 2.00 -13.34 -14.06
C VAL A 221 2.23 -12.52 -12.78
N THR A 222 2.75 -11.29 -12.93
CA THR A 222 3.12 -10.38 -11.82
C THR A 222 2.77 -8.91 -12.09
N SER A 223 1.65 -8.69 -12.78
CA SER A 223 1.24 -7.42 -13.40
C SER A 223 0.69 -6.34 -12.48
N GLY A 224 0.56 -6.59 -11.17
CA GLY A 224 -0.09 -5.64 -10.24
C GLY A 224 -1.61 -5.80 -10.15
N GLY A 225 -2.26 -4.83 -9.50
CA GLY A 225 -3.71 -4.80 -9.28
C GLY A 225 -4.42 -3.79 -10.18
N ILE A 226 -5.57 -3.29 -9.72
CA ILE A 226 -6.48 -2.46 -10.54
C ILE A 226 -6.51 -0.98 -10.13
N GLY A 227 -5.69 -0.56 -9.17
CA GLY A 227 -5.83 0.74 -8.51
C GLY A 227 -5.72 1.97 -9.43
N GLY A 228 -5.16 1.82 -10.64
CA GLY A 228 -5.03 2.89 -11.63
C GLY A 228 -6.27 3.09 -12.49
N ASP A 229 -7.23 2.16 -12.45
CA ASP A 229 -8.47 2.21 -13.23
C ASP A 229 -9.68 2.35 -12.30
N HIS A 230 -10.18 3.58 -12.19
CA HIS A 230 -11.30 3.88 -11.29
C HIS A 230 -12.61 3.22 -11.74
N ASP A 231 -12.80 2.93 -13.03
CA ASP A 231 -14.02 2.29 -13.52
C ASP A 231 -14.02 0.80 -13.17
N VAL A 232 -12.87 0.14 -13.26
CA VAL A 232 -12.70 -1.24 -12.76
C VAL A 232 -12.82 -1.28 -11.22
N VAL A 233 -12.27 -0.29 -10.51
CA VAL A 233 -12.47 -0.16 -9.05
C VAL A 233 -13.96 -0.05 -8.71
N ARG A 234 -14.72 0.80 -9.40
CA ARG A 234 -16.17 0.93 -9.15
C ARG A 234 -16.95 -0.33 -9.53
N ARG A 235 -16.58 -1.00 -10.62
CA ARG A 235 -17.19 -2.27 -11.05
C ARG A 235 -17.08 -3.37 -9.99
N HIS A 236 -15.97 -3.39 -9.25
CA HIS A 236 -15.71 -4.36 -8.19
C HIS A 236 -15.90 -3.79 -6.78
N TRP A 237 -16.54 -2.61 -6.66
CA TRP A 237 -16.70 -1.98 -5.37
C TRP A 237 -17.52 -2.87 -4.43
N PRO A 238 -17.06 -3.12 -3.19
CA PRO A 238 -17.70 -4.09 -2.32
C PRO A 238 -18.99 -3.51 -1.75
N GLU A 239 -20.11 -4.24 -1.84
CA GLU A 239 -21.39 -3.79 -1.28
C GLU A 239 -21.28 -3.44 0.22
N ARG A 240 -20.47 -4.20 0.97
CA ARG A 240 -20.19 -3.95 2.40
C ARG A 240 -19.54 -2.59 2.69
N LEU A 241 -18.96 -1.93 1.68
CA LEU A 241 -18.36 -0.59 1.77
C LEU A 241 -19.33 0.50 1.29
N GLY A 242 -20.60 0.19 1.02
CA GLY A 242 -21.60 1.16 0.60
C GLY A 242 -21.39 1.67 -0.83
N THR A 243 -21.84 2.90 -1.08
CA THR A 243 -21.80 3.49 -2.43
C THR A 243 -20.36 3.84 -2.81
N PRO A 244 -19.84 3.46 -3.98
CA PRO A 244 -18.51 3.90 -4.42
C PRO A 244 -18.43 5.43 -4.53
N PRO A 245 -17.29 6.07 -4.21
CA PRO A 245 -17.11 7.50 -4.44
C PRO A 245 -17.24 7.87 -5.92
N ALA A 246 -17.86 9.02 -6.21
CA ALA A 246 -17.87 9.58 -7.56
C ALA A 246 -16.50 10.15 -7.91
N GLU A 247 -15.84 10.86 -6.98
CA GLU A 247 -14.46 11.32 -7.09
C GLU A 247 -13.51 10.50 -6.20
N MET A 248 -12.34 10.16 -6.76
CA MET A 248 -11.24 9.51 -6.05
C MET A 248 -9.91 10.07 -6.54
N VAL A 249 -8.88 9.99 -5.72
CA VAL A 249 -7.49 10.25 -6.13
C VAL A 249 -6.74 8.93 -6.32
N THR A 250 -5.73 8.92 -7.21
CA THR A 250 -5.07 7.70 -7.68
C THR A 250 -3.70 7.53 -7.05
N GLY A 251 -3.53 6.49 -6.22
CA GLY A 251 -2.29 6.22 -5.48
C GLY A 251 -1.30 5.30 -6.18
N VAL A 252 -1.51 4.99 -7.46
CA VAL A 252 -0.67 4.12 -8.28
C VAL A 252 -0.47 4.70 -9.68
N PRO A 253 0.64 4.38 -10.37
CA PRO A 253 0.82 4.77 -11.77
C PRO A 253 -0.28 4.24 -12.70
N ALA A 254 -0.50 4.93 -13.81
CA ALA A 254 -1.57 4.64 -14.78
C ALA A 254 -1.53 3.22 -15.38
N TYR A 255 -0.36 2.57 -15.39
CA TYR A 255 -0.19 1.21 -15.92
C TYR A 255 -0.64 0.10 -14.94
N VAL A 256 -1.14 0.45 -13.75
CA VAL A 256 -1.72 -0.51 -12.79
C VAL A 256 -3.21 -0.68 -13.09
N ASP A 257 -3.50 -1.29 -14.24
CA ASP A 257 -4.81 -1.33 -14.89
C ASP A 257 -5.61 -2.63 -14.66
N GLY A 258 -4.99 -3.65 -14.06
CA GLY A 258 -5.66 -4.91 -13.77
C GLY A 258 -5.85 -5.87 -14.94
N ARG A 259 -5.44 -5.52 -16.17
CA ARG A 259 -5.82 -6.25 -17.40
C ARG A 259 -5.53 -7.74 -17.38
N MET A 260 -4.45 -8.14 -16.70
CA MET A 260 -4.02 -9.53 -16.66
C MET A 260 -4.93 -10.42 -15.82
N LEU A 261 -5.81 -9.87 -14.98
CA LEU A 261 -6.78 -10.68 -14.23
C LEU A 261 -7.73 -11.41 -15.20
N ASP A 262 -8.36 -10.68 -16.10
CA ASP A 262 -9.29 -11.26 -17.07
C ASP A 262 -8.55 -12.14 -18.10
N ILE A 263 -7.37 -11.72 -18.58
CA ILE A 263 -6.52 -12.53 -19.47
C ILE A 263 -6.11 -13.85 -18.82
N SER A 264 -5.77 -13.85 -17.53
CA SER A 264 -5.46 -15.09 -16.80
C SER A 264 -6.71 -15.95 -16.60
N ALA A 265 -7.88 -15.35 -16.38
CA ALA A 265 -9.13 -16.08 -16.26
C ALA A 265 -9.52 -16.78 -17.57
N GLU A 266 -9.36 -16.11 -18.70
CA GLU A 266 -9.54 -16.70 -20.04
C GLU A 266 -8.59 -17.88 -20.29
N ALA A 267 -7.41 -17.86 -19.68
CA ALA A 267 -6.44 -18.96 -19.74
C ALA A 267 -6.74 -20.11 -18.75
N GLY A 268 -7.86 -20.05 -18.04
CA GLY A 268 -8.32 -21.08 -17.11
C GLY A 268 -8.00 -20.81 -15.64
N ALA A 269 -7.35 -19.70 -15.29
CA ALA A 269 -7.08 -19.38 -13.89
C ALA A 269 -8.34 -18.91 -13.15
N ARG A 270 -8.50 -19.37 -11.91
CA ARG A 270 -9.60 -18.98 -11.04
C ARG A 270 -9.31 -17.63 -10.39
N LEU A 271 -10.24 -16.68 -10.55
CA LEU A 271 -10.25 -15.42 -9.80
C LEU A 271 -11.15 -15.55 -8.57
N VAL A 272 -10.66 -15.14 -7.40
CA VAL A 272 -11.41 -15.18 -6.13
C VAL A 272 -11.34 -13.83 -5.42
N ASN A 273 -12.28 -13.57 -4.50
CA ASN A 273 -12.26 -12.39 -3.63
C ASN A 273 -12.20 -11.04 -4.37
N ARG A 274 -12.84 -10.92 -5.55
CA ARG A 274 -12.78 -9.71 -6.41
C ARG A 274 -13.30 -8.44 -5.70
N ASP A 275 -14.14 -8.62 -4.69
CA ASP A 275 -14.71 -7.61 -3.81
C ASP A 275 -13.80 -7.24 -2.62
N ARG A 276 -12.54 -7.69 -2.59
CA ARG A 276 -11.61 -7.33 -1.52
C ARG A 276 -10.61 -6.31 -2.03
N MET A 277 -10.74 -5.09 -1.51
CA MET A 277 -9.95 -3.91 -1.89
C MET A 277 -9.44 -3.20 -0.65
N TRP A 278 -8.34 -2.46 -0.82
CA TRP A 278 -7.76 -1.62 0.22
C TRP A 278 -7.50 -0.22 -0.34
N HIS A 279 -8.27 0.74 0.15
CA HIS A 279 -8.24 2.16 -0.24
C HIS A 279 -8.14 3.00 1.02
N TYR A 280 -7.34 4.06 0.96
CA TYR A 280 -7.10 4.91 2.11
C TYR A 280 -8.08 6.08 2.14
N THR A 281 -8.46 6.51 3.33
CA THR A 281 -9.35 7.66 3.54
C THR A 281 -8.59 8.95 3.86
N GLU A 282 -7.28 8.87 4.10
CA GLU A 282 -6.40 10.02 4.32
C GLU A 282 -5.67 10.47 3.03
N GLY A 283 -6.35 10.40 1.88
CA GLY A 283 -5.80 10.80 0.59
C GLY A 283 -5.83 12.32 0.38
N VAL A 284 -4.78 12.87 -0.22
CA VAL A 284 -4.72 14.25 -0.72
C VAL A 284 -4.24 14.27 -2.17
N ARG A 285 -4.65 15.27 -2.95
CA ARG A 285 -4.12 15.50 -4.30
C ARG A 285 -2.67 15.91 -4.20
N ASN A 286 -1.81 15.24 -4.96
CA ASN A 286 -0.40 15.63 -5.02
C ASN A 286 -0.28 16.99 -5.69
N TRP A 287 0.44 17.93 -5.05
CA TRP A 287 0.70 19.25 -5.61
C TRP A 287 1.65 19.20 -6.81
N ASP A 288 2.51 18.16 -6.86
CA ASP A 288 3.41 17.86 -7.98
C ASP A 288 3.08 16.47 -8.55
N PRO A 289 2.01 16.34 -9.36
CA PRO A 289 1.52 15.06 -9.83
C PRO A 289 2.46 14.44 -10.88
N ILE A 290 2.65 13.11 -10.81
CA ILE A 290 3.51 12.35 -11.73
C ILE A 290 2.65 11.62 -12.77
N TRP A 291 1.47 11.15 -12.35
CA TRP A 291 0.47 10.51 -13.21
C TRP A 291 -0.88 11.22 -13.08
N PRO A 292 -1.82 10.99 -14.03
CA PRO A 292 -3.15 11.55 -13.95
C PRO A 292 -3.84 11.21 -12.63
N GLY A 293 -4.41 12.22 -11.95
CA GLY A 293 -5.10 12.03 -10.67
C GLY A 293 -4.19 11.66 -9.49
N HIS A 294 -2.86 11.86 -9.59
CA HIS A 294 -1.90 11.45 -8.55
C HIS A 294 -2.31 11.94 -7.15
N GLY A 295 -2.62 10.99 -6.28
CA GLY A 295 -2.89 11.22 -4.87
C GLY A 295 -1.80 10.63 -3.97
N ILE A 296 -1.62 11.23 -2.80
CA ILE A 296 -0.71 10.79 -1.76
C ILE A 296 -1.49 10.52 -0.49
N ARG A 297 -1.14 9.44 0.22
CA ARG A 297 -1.71 9.16 1.54
C ARG A 297 -0.91 9.91 2.60
N ILE A 298 -1.63 10.61 3.47
CA ILE A 298 -1.08 11.05 4.76
C ILE A 298 -0.97 9.81 5.67
N LEU A 299 0.17 9.63 6.31
CA LEU A 299 0.34 8.73 7.47
C LEU A 299 0.22 9.60 8.73
N PRO A 300 -0.99 9.75 9.29
CA PRO A 300 -1.20 10.64 10.42
C PRO A 300 -0.77 9.96 11.73
N GLY A 301 -0.47 10.77 12.73
CA GLY A 301 -0.57 10.37 14.12
C GLY A 301 -2.01 10.52 14.62
N PRO A 302 -2.29 10.13 15.88
CA PRO A 302 -3.65 10.07 16.40
C PRO A 302 -4.24 11.44 16.78
N SER A 303 -3.52 12.55 16.63
CA SER A 303 -3.88 13.82 17.27
C SER A 303 -4.82 14.72 16.47
N SER A 304 -4.84 14.64 15.14
CA SER A 304 -5.75 15.45 14.30
C SER A 304 -7.21 15.18 14.64
N MET A 305 -8.09 16.18 14.66
CA MET A 305 -9.52 15.91 14.76
C MET A 305 -10.08 15.61 13.37
N TRP A 306 -10.82 14.51 13.22
CA TRP A 306 -11.39 14.07 11.96
C TRP A 306 -12.90 14.33 11.93
N PHE A 307 -13.36 15.04 10.93
CA PHE A 307 -14.76 15.35 10.68
C PHE A 307 -15.19 14.83 9.31
N ASP A 308 -16.45 14.44 9.18
CA ASP A 308 -17.05 14.11 7.90
C ASP A 308 -17.37 15.38 7.09
N ALA A 309 -17.89 15.23 5.88
CA ALA A 309 -18.26 16.34 5.00
C ALA A 309 -19.27 17.33 5.63
N LEU A 310 -20.03 16.90 6.64
CA LEU A 310 -21.08 17.69 7.32
C LEU A 310 -20.57 18.30 8.64
N GLY A 311 -19.27 18.19 8.94
CA GLY A 311 -18.67 18.74 10.15
C GLY A 311 -18.99 17.94 11.42
N ARG A 312 -19.42 16.69 11.30
CA ARG A 312 -19.60 15.77 12.43
C ARG A 312 -18.30 15.03 12.68
N ARG A 313 -17.81 15.00 13.91
CA ARG A 313 -16.60 14.25 14.28
C ARG A 313 -16.85 12.77 14.04
N LEU A 314 -15.90 12.09 13.41
CA LEU A 314 -16.00 10.65 13.18
C LEU A 314 -15.99 9.89 14.52
N PRO A 315 -16.80 8.82 14.65
CA PRO A 315 -16.84 8.00 15.85
C PRO A 315 -15.67 7.01 15.89
N GLU A 316 -15.41 6.39 17.04
CA GLU A 316 -14.54 5.23 17.12
C GLU A 316 -15.07 4.04 16.29
N PRO A 317 -14.18 3.25 15.65
CA PRO A 317 -12.72 3.38 15.62
C PRO A 317 -12.19 4.28 14.49
N CYS A 318 -13.03 5.11 13.85
CA CYS A 318 -12.71 5.96 12.70
C CYS A 318 -11.90 7.21 13.10
N LEU A 319 -10.78 6.99 13.78
CA LEU A 319 -9.83 8.00 14.24
C LEU A 319 -8.61 8.05 13.31
N PRO A 320 -7.87 9.17 13.25
CA PRO A 320 -6.71 9.28 12.36
C PRO A 320 -5.66 8.20 12.64
N GLY A 321 -5.29 7.43 11.62
CA GLY A 321 -4.28 6.37 11.74
C GLY A 321 -4.73 5.18 12.58
N TYR A 322 -6.03 4.86 12.58
CA TYR A 322 -6.62 3.69 13.24
C TYR A 322 -7.10 2.63 12.24
N ASP A 323 -8.36 2.71 11.81
CA ASP A 323 -9.00 1.69 10.96
C ASP A 323 -9.46 2.33 9.64
N THR A 324 -8.63 2.22 8.59
CA THR A 324 -8.90 2.91 7.31
C THR A 324 -10.15 2.35 6.63
N LEU A 325 -10.39 1.02 6.67
CA LEU A 325 -11.54 0.41 6.00
C LEU A 325 -12.82 0.56 6.82
N GLY A 326 -12.74 0.53 8.16
CA GLY A 326 -13.85 0.94 9.03
C GLY A 326 -14.25 2.39 8.76
N THR A 327 -13.27 3.28 8.62
CA THR A 327 -13.49 4.70 8.26
C THR A 327 -14.11 4.84 6.88
N LEU A 328 -13.60 4.10 5.89
CA LEU A 328 -14.15 4.12 4.53
C LEU A 328 -15.61 3.70 4.54
N ARG A 329 -15.92 2.57 5.21
CA ARG A 329 -17.30 2.12 5.37
C ARG A 329 -18.17 3.20 6.01
N HIS A 330 -17.73 3.80 7.12
CA HIS A 330 -18.48 4.87 7.79
C HIS A 330 -18.79 6.04 6.85
N LEU A 331 -17.78 6.54 6.12
CA LEU A 331 -17.94 7.65 5.18
C LEU A 331 -18.87 7.32 4.01
N ARG A 332 -19.05 6.03 3.68
CA ARG A 332 -19.88 5.60 2.54
C ARG A 332 -21.26 5.07 2.91
N THR A 333 -21.51 4.80 4.19
CA THR A 333 -22.79 4.24 4.66
C THR A 333 -23.52 5.11 5.68
N ALA A 334 -22.87 6.07 6.32
CA ALA A 334 -23.55 6.90 7.32
C ALA A 334 -24.53 7.88 6.67
N ASP A 335 -25.62 8.17 7.41
CA ASP A 335 -26.72 8.99 6.94
C ASP A 335 -26.23 10.36 6.45
N GLY A 336 -26.59 10.68 5.20
CA GLY A 336 -26.27 11.93 4.53
C GLY A 336 -24.83 12.04 4.00
N LEU A 337 -24.00 10.98 4.04
CA LEU A 337 -22.61 11.04 3.54
C LEU A 337 -22.38 10.41 2.17
N ALA A 338 -23.31 9.59 1.66
CA ALA A 338 -23.11 8.88 0.39
C ALA A 338 -22.87 9.82 -0.80
N ASP A 339 -23.40 11.04 -0.76
CA ASP A 339 -23.22 12.06 -1.82
C ASP A 339 -21.99 12.96 -1.59
N HIS A 340 -21.11 12.59 -0.65
CA HIS A 340 -19.93 13.36 -0.29
C HIS A 340 -18.67 12.49 -0.34
N ASP A 341 -17.75 12.85 -1.22
CA ASP A 341 -16.52 12.07 -1.45
C ASP A 341 -15.31 12.63 -0.67
N HIS A 342 -15.56 13.47 0.33
CA HIS A 342 -14.51 14.09 1.12
C HIS A 342 -14.80 14.04 2.63
N SER A 343 -13.73 14.18 3.40
CA SER A 343 -13.76 14.40 4.85
C SER A 343 -12.68 15.40 5.23
N TRP A 344 -12.53 15.71 6.52
CA TRP A 344 -11.72 16.81 6.99
C TRP A 344 -10.84 16.43 8.16
N PHE A 345 -9.54 16.72 8.07
CA PHE A 345 -8.74 16.95 9.27
C PHE A 345 -8.78 18.41 9.69
N ILE A 346 -8.89 18.64 10.99
CA ILE A 346 -8.54 19.90 11.65
C ILE A 346 -7.42 19.60 12.64
N LEU A 347 -6.32 20.32 12.51
CA LEU A 347 -5.14 20.14 13.34
C LEU A 347 -4.40 21.46 13.54
N THR A 348 -3.31 21.39 14.30
CA THR A 348 -2.45 22.52 14.64
C THR A 348 -1.10 22.37 13.94
N GLN A 349 -0.36 23.48 13.86
CA GLN A 349 1.03 23.47 13.41
C GLN A 349 1.87 22.44 14.19
N LYS A 350 1.73 22.37 15.52
CA LYS A 350 2.46 21.38 16.35
C LYS A 350 2.15 19.92 16.00
N ILE A 351 0.93 19.63 15.53
CA ILE A 351 0.55 18.27 15.10
C ILE A 351 1.18 17.96 13.76
N ILE A 352 1.01 18.83 12.74
CA ILE A 352 1.47 18.51 11.38
C ILE A 352 2.99 18.33 11.33
N GLU A 353 3.74 19.16 12.07
CA GLU A 353 5.20 19.12 12.11
C GLU A 353 5.75 17.78 12.62
N LYS A 354 5.01 17.14 13.53
CA LYS A 354 5.47 15.91 14.18
C LYS A 354 4.80 14.65 13.64
N GLU A 355 3.53 14.74 13.28
CA GLU A 355 2.68 13.57 13.04
C GLU A 355 2.46 13.27 11.57
N PHE A 356 2.61 14.23 10.65
CA PHE A 356 2.40 13.95 9.23
C PHE A 356 3.65 13.35 8.60
N ALA A 357 3.48 12.22 7.93
CA ALA A 357 4.38 11.77 6.87
C ALA A 357 3.55 11.39 5.66
N LEU A 358 4.22 11.20 4.52
CA LEU A 358 3.60 10.95 3.24
C LEU A 358 4.08 9.60 2.70
N SER A 359 3.18 8.82 2.10
CA SER A 359 3.45 7.41 1.73
C SER A 359 4.37 7.21 0.52
N GLY A 360 4.65 8.27 -0.26
CA GLY A 360 5.46 8.19 -1.47
C GLY A 360 6.96 8.17 -1.18
N SER A 361 7.74 7.36 -1.90
CA SER A 361 9.20 7.38 -1.78
C SER A 361 9.80 8.74 -2.18
N GLU A 362 9.18 9.41 -3.15
CA GLU A 362 9.48 10.75 -3.61
C GLU A 362 9.19 11.83 -2.55
N GLN A 363 8.32 11.54 -1.59
CA GLN A 363 7.98 12.44 -0.48
C GLN A 363 8.88 12.22 0.75
N ASN A 364 9.93 11.39 0.64
CA ASN A 364 10.85 11.08 1.73
C ASN A 364 12.31 11.06 1.25
N PRO A 365 12.83 12.18 0.73
CA PRO A 365 14.13 12.23 0.08
C PRO A 365 15.28 11.82 1.00
N ASP A 366 15.20 12.14 2.30
CA ASP A 366 16.19 11.79 3.32
C ASP A 366 16.36 10.26 3.46
N ILE A 367 15.25 9.53 3.58
CA ILE A 367 15.25 8.07 3.73
C ILE A 367 15.54 7.41 2.38
N THR A 368 14.97 7.92 1.29
CA THR A 368 15.12 7.37 -0.06
C THR A 368 16.56 7.49 -0.56
N ALA A 369 17.26 8.59 -0.27
CA ALA A 369 18.67 8.76 -0.60
C ALA A 369 19.62 8.00 0.35
N LYS A 370 19.10 7.33 1.39
CA LYS A 370 19.88 6.70 2.46
C LYS A 370 20.81 7.70 3.18
N ASP A 371 20.44 8.98 3.21
CA ASP A 371 21.21 10.04 3.85
C ASP A 371 20.95 10.05 5.36
N ARG A 372 21.76 9.29 6.10
CA ARG A 372 21.66 9.19 7.56
C ARG A 372 21.89 10.53 8.26
N ALA A 373 22.74 11.40 7.70
CA ALA A 373 23.03 12.70 8.28
C ALA A 373 21.88 13.68 8.03
N GLY A 374 21.33 13.69 6.82
CA GLY A 374 20.11 14.42 6.46
C GLY A 374 18.92 13.99 7.29
N PHE A 375 18.70 12.68 7.46
CA PHE A 375 17.65 12.13 8.32
C PHE A 375 17.74 12.65 9.76
N LEU A 376 18.93 12.61 10.39
CA LEU A 376 19.11 13.15 11.75
C LEU A 376 18.86 14.66 11.80
N ARG A 377 19.33 15.40 10.78
CA ARG A 377 19.15 16.85 10.72
C ARG A 377 17.69 17.25 10.56
N GLU A 378 16.96 16.61 9.65
CA GLU A 378 15.60 16.98 9.29
C GLU A 378 14.56 16.40 10.27
N ARG A 379 14.68 15.12 10.63
CA ARG A 379 13.66 14.41 11.42
C ARG A 379 13.88 14.47 12.93
N VAL A 380 15.11 14.71 13.38
CA VAL A 380 15.46 14.72 14.82
C VAL A 380 15.81 16.12 15.32
N LEU A 381 16.55 16.90 14.53
CA LEU A 381 17.02 18.24 14.91
C LEU A 381 16.26 19.39 14.23
N GLY A 382 15.40 19.07 13.24
CA GLY A 382 14.64 20.04 12.48
C GLY A 382 13.59 20.74 13.34
N ARG A 383 13.35 22.02 13.04
CA ARG A 383 12.19 22.78 13.51
C ARG A 383 11.28 23.01 12.31
N GLY A 384 9.96 22.88 12.49
CA GLY A 384 9.01 22.98 11.39
C GLY A 384 8.62 21.63 10.80
N ALA A 385 7.77 21.67 9.78
CA ALA A 385 7.32 20.46 9.11
C ALA A 385 8.44 19.91 8.21
N PRO A 386 8.52 18.58 8.01
CA PRO A 386 9.43 18.02 7.01
C PRO A 386 9.21 18.67 5.65
N GLY A 387 10.27 18.88 4.86
CA GLY A 387 10.21 19.70 3.64
C GLY A 387 9.05 19.34 2.69
N PRO A 388 8.81 18.05 2.41
CA PRO A 388 7.65 17.63 1.61
C PRO A 388 6.29 18.00 2.23
N VAL A 389 6.14 17.89 3.54
CA VAL A 389 4.89 18.28 4.24
C VAL A 389 4.68 19.78 4.19
N ASP A 390 5.74 20.57 4.35
CA ASP A 390 5.70 22.03 4.21
C ASP A 390 5.29 22.45 2.78
N ALA A 391 5.78 21.74 1.76
CA ALA A 391 5.37 21.98 0.37
C ALA A 391 3.87 21.76 0.17
N PHE A 392 3.29 20.70 0.75
CA PHE A 392 1.84 20.50 0.73
C PHE A 392 1.07 21.61 1.45
N LEU A 393 1.58 22.13 2.57
CA LEU A 393 0.95 23.26 3.27
C LEU A 393 0.92 24.54 2.43
N ARG A 394 1.95 24.74 1.60
CA ARG A 394 2.09 25.95 0.79
C ARG A 394 1.40 25.86 -0.56
N GLU A 395 1.53 24.73 -1.25
CA GLU A 395 1.12 24.55 -2.65
C GLU A 395 -0.09 23.62 -2.81
N GLY A 396 -0.43 22.85 -1.77
CA GLY A 396 -1.46 21.81 -1.84
C GLY A 396 -2.88 22.38 -1.90
N ALA A 397 -3.61 22.03 -2.96
CA ALA A 397 -4.99 22.49 -3.17
C ALA A 397 -5.99 22.04 -2.08
N ASP A 398 -5.64 21.00 -1.32
CA ASP A 398 -6.48 20.45 -0.26
C ASP A 398 -6.18 21.05 1.13
N PHE A 399 -5.19 21.95 1.25
CA PHE A 399 -4.73 22.52 2.53
C PHE A 399 -5.15 23.97 2.68
N VAL A 400 -5.71 24.31 3.85
CA VAL A 400 -5.99 25.69 4.26
C VAL A 400 -5.48 25.93 5.66
N THR A 401 -4.95 27.13 5.91
CA THR A 401 -4.47 27.55 7.22
C THR A 401 -5.20 28.79 7.69
N ALA A 402 -5.39 28.98 9.00
CA ALA A 402 -6.00 30.19 9.55
C ALA A 402 -5.59 30.42 11.01
N PRO A 403 -5.61 31.68 11.50
CA PRO A 403 -5.26 31.99 12.89
C PRO A 403 -6.37 31.62 13.89
N ASN A 404 -7.61 31.43 13.44
CA ASN A 404 -8.75 31.04 14.28
C ASN A 404 -9.70 30.10 13.52
N LEU A 405 -10.61 29.49 14.27
CA LEU A 405 -11.48 28.42 13.76
C LEU A 405 -12.52 28.93 12.77
N GLU A 406 -13.11 30.10 13.01
CA GLU A 406 -14.12 30.70 12.13
C GLU A 406 -13.53 30.92 10.73
N GLN A 407 -12.38 31.59 10.65
CA GLN A 407 -11.67 31.80 9.38
C GLN A 407 -11.20 30.49 8.75
N LEU A 408 -10.85 29.48 9.56
CA LEU A 408 -10.48 28.17 9.04
C LEU A 408 -11.67 27.51 8.34
N VAL A 409 -12.82 27.48 9.02
CA VAL A 409 -14.04 26.85 8.52
C VAL A 409 -14.55 27.57 7.27
N ASP A 410 -14.46 28.90 7.22
CA ASP A 410 -14.77 29.67 6.01
C ASP A 410 -13.88 29.25 4.83
N ARG A 411 -12.57 29.09 5.06
CA ARG A 411 -11.62 28.63 4.02
C ARG A 411 -11.88 27.17 3.61
N MET A 412 -12.20 26.29 4.55
CA MET A 412 -12.54 24.89 4.28
C MET A 412 -13.81 24.80 3.41
N ASN A 413 -14.85 25.54 3.78
CA ASN A 413 -16.08 25.66 2.99
C ASN A 413 -15.82 26.22 1.58
N GLY A 414 -14.79 27.05 1.40
CA GLY A 414 -14.35 27.55 0.10
C GLY A 414 -13.72 26.50 -0.83
N LEU A 415 -13.34 25.32 -0.31
CA LEU A 415 -12.80 24.21 -1.12
C LEU A 415 -13.89 23.25 -1.63
N THR A 416 -15.16 23.54 -1.34
CA THR A 416 -16.30 22.70 -1.70
C THR A 416 -17.39 23.53 -2.39
N ASP A 417 -18.17 22.90 -3.25
CA ASP A 417 -19.24 23.60 -3.99
C ASP A 417 -20.34 24.15 -3.08
N LYS A 418 -20.49 23.58 -1.89
CA LYS A 418 -21.44 24.00 -0.86
C LYS A 418 -20.73 24.23 0.47
N PRO A 419 -21.05 25.30 1.21
CA PRO A 419 -20.48 25.55 2.53
C PRO A 419 -21.23 24.73 3.58
N LEU A 420 -20.86 23.46 3.75
CA LEU A 420 -21.58 22.51 4.64
C LEU A 420 -21.15 22.62 6.11
N LEU A 421 -19.99 23.20 6.40
CA LEU A 421 -19.42 23.23 7.74
C LEU A 421 -19.92 24.44 8.54
N ASP A 422 -20.33 24.18 9.79
CA ASP A 422 -20.68 25.21 10.78
C ASP A 422 -19.59 25.33 11.86
N ALA A 423 -18.99 26.52 11.97
CA ALA A 423 -17.88 26.78 12.88
C ALA A 423 -18.30 26.59 14.36
N ALA A 424 -19.52 26.96 14.73
CA ALA A 424 -20.00 26.81 16.10
C ALA A 424 -20.15 25.33 16.49
N SER A 425 -20.66 24.48 15.58
CA SER A 425 -20.77 23.04 15.77
C SER A 425 -19.41 22.35 15.90
N ILE A 426 -18.47 22.69 15.03
CA ILE A 426 -17.10 22.16 15.09
C ILE A 426 -16.42 22.59 16.39
N ARG A 427 -16.54 23.87 16.78
CA ARG A 427 -15.99 24.42 18.02
C ARG A 427 -16.42 23.62 19.25
N ARG A 428 -17.73 23.36 19.40
CA ARG A 428 -18.27 22.59 20.54
C ARG A 428 -17.63 21.22 20.65
N GLN A 429 -17.42 20.53 19.53
CA GLN A 429 -16.82 19.19 19.49
C GLN A 429 -15.33 19.23 19.87
N ILE A 430 -14.59 20.23 19.37
CA ILE A 430 -13.18 20.44 19.70
C ILE A 430 -13.01 20.75 21.19
N GLU A 431 -13.78 21.70 21.71
CA GLU A 431 -13.71 22.13 23.11
C GLU A 431 -14.09 20.98 24.08
N ALA A 432 -15.10 20.17 23.74
CA ALA A 432 -15.47 19.00 24.53
C ALA A 432 -14.32 17.97 24.65
N ARG A 433 -13.58 17.73 23.57
CA ARG A 433 -12.37 16.89 23.57
C ARG A 433 -11.25 17.53 24.39
N ASP A 434 -11.01 18.83 24.17
CA ASP A 434 -9.90 19.56 24.79
C ASP A 434 -10.04 19.72 26.31
N LEU A 435 -11.26 19.81 26.83
CA LEU A 435 -11.52 19.80 28.28
C LEU A 435 -11.02 18.53 28.97
N GLN A 436 -10.96 17.41 28.25
CA GLN A 436 -10.51 16.13 28.82
C GLN A 436 -8.99 15.99 28.93
N LEU A 437 -8.21 16.90 28.34
CA LEU A 437 -6.75 16.86 28.41
C LEU A 437 -6.20 17.14 29.81
N ALA A 438 -6.92 17.93 30.62
CA ALA A 438 -6.47 18.39 31.92
C ALA A 438 -6.30 17.24 32.95
N ASN A 439 -6.95 16.09 32.73
CA ASN A 439 -6.97 14.97 33.66
C ASN A 439 -6.30 13.73 33.06
N PRO A 440 -5.39 13.02 33.77
CA PRO A 440 -4.71 11.83 33.25
C PRO A 440 -5.60 10.66 32.82
N TYR A 441 -6.83 10.54 33.34
CA TYR A 441 -7.76 9.46 33.00
C TYR A 441 -8.35 9.63 31.58
N ALA A 442 -9.13 10.69 31.33
CA ALA A 442 -9.93 10.95 30.11
C ALA A 442 -10.85 9.78 29.65
N LYS A 443 -12.03 10.14 29.15
CA LYS A 443 -13.00 9.20 28.57
C LYS A 443 -13.03 9.25 27.04
N ASP A 444 -12.58 10.35 26.43
CA ASP A 444 -12.46 10.50 24.99
C ASP A 444 -11.46 9.47 24.42
N ALA A 445 -11.93 8.63 23.51
CA ALA A 445 -11.16 7.53 22.94
C ALA A 445 -9.90 8.02 22.20
N GLN A 446 -9.97 9.18 21.54
CA GLN A 446 -8.82 9.77 20.88
C GLN A 446 -7.75 10.23 21.89
N ILE A 447 -8.15 10.88 22.99
CA ILE A 447 -7.22 11.24 24.07
C ILE A 447 -6.56 10.00 24.67
N GLN A 448 -7.34 8.95 24.93
CA GLN A 448 -6.81 7.67 25.41
C GLN A 448 -5.79 7.09 24.41
N GLY A 449 -6.12 7.13 23.12
CA GLY A 449 -5.25 6.71 22.02
C GLY A 449 -3.92 7.47 21.95
N ILE A 450 -3.96 8.81 22.00
CA ILE A 450 -2.76 9.66 22.02
C ILE A 450 -1.87 9.33 23.22
N ARG A 451 -2.47 9.18 24.41
CA ARG A 451 -1.72 8.84 25.64
C ARG A 451 -1.11 7.45 25.55
N ASN A 452 -1.85 6.48 25.03
CA ASN A 452 -1.36 5.12 24.85
C ASN A 452 -0.20 5.07 23.85
N ALA A 453 -0.34 5.73 22.70
CA ALA A 453 0.71 5.81 21.69
C ALA A 453 2.01 6.39 22.27
N ARG A 454 1.90 7.44 23.10
CA ARG A 454 3.07 8.04 23.78
C ARG A 454 3.70 7.19 24.90
N ARG A 455 3.09 6.07 25.31
CA ARG A 455 3.76 5.10 26.20
C ARG A 455 4.86 4.35 25.45
N TYR A 456 4.70 4.17 24.14
CA TYR A 456 5.74 3.62 23.29
C TYR A 456 6.79 4.68 22.96
N ILE A 457 8.07 4.35 23.17
CA ILE A 457 9.17 5.30 23.01
C ILE A 457 9.32 5.79 21.56
N GLY A 458 9.10 4.91 20.58
CA GLY A 458 9.18 5.26 19.16
C GLY A 458 8.17 6.35 18.78
N ASP A 459 6.92 6.18 19.20
CA ASP A 459 5.84 7.14 18.96
C ASP A 459 6.07 8.44 19.74
N ARG A 460 6.44 8.35 21.04
CA ARG A 460 6.65 9.54 21.88
C ARG A 460 7.71 10.49 21.32
N LEU A 461 8.81 9.93 20.83
CA LEU A 461 9.93 10.69 20.31
C LEU A 461 9.67 11.13 18.87
N GLY A 462 9.27 10.21 17.99
CA GLY A 462 9.30 10.42 16.56
C GLY A 462 7.96 10.66 15.86
N ARG A 463 6.81 10.28 16.44
CA ARG A 463 5.55 10.30 15.67
C ARG A 463 4.28 10.86 16.30
N VAL A 464 4.25 11.08 17.62
CA VAL A 464 3.06 11.59 18.30
C VAL A 464 3.39 12.87 19.04
N ALA A 465 2.69 13.95 18.70
CA ALA A 465 2.79 15.25 19.33
C ALA A 465 2.51 15.16 20.84
N ALA A 466 3.08 16.10 21.60
CA ALA A 466 2.67 16.23 23.00
C ALA A 466 1.19 16.65 23.03
N PRO A 467 0.34 16.04 23.88
CA PRO A 467 -1.07 16.38 23.93
C PRO A 467 -1.24 17.87 24.30
N HIS A 468 -2.01 18.58 23.49
CA HIS A 468 -2.35 19.99 23.70
C HIS A 468 -3.76 20.25 23.15
N ARG A 469 -4.34 21.38 23.58
CA ARG A 469 -5.65 21.83 23.09
C ARG A 469 -5.51 22.25 21.63
N ILE A 470 -6.44 21.83 20.78
CA ILE A 470 -6.42 22.18 19.35
C ILE A 470 -6.58 23.69 19.19
N LEU A 471 -7.43 24.33 20.01
CA LEU A 471 -7.68 25.77 19.94
C LEU A 471 -6.69 26.63 20.75
N ASP A 472 -5.58 26.06 21.22
CA ASP A 472 -4.51 26.83 21.86
C ASP A 472 -3.77 27.67 20.81
N PRO A 473 -3.81 29.01 20.86
CA PRO A 473 -3.10 29.86 19.89
C PRO A 473 -1.59 29.60 19.86
N ALA A 474 -0.99 29.15 20.96
CA ALA A 474 0.42 28.81 21.03
C ALA A 474 0.78 27.49 20.32
N ALA A 475 -0.23 26.73 19.86
CA ALA A 475 -0.05 25.57 19.00
C ALA A 475 -0.32 25.87 17.52
N GLY A 476 -0.88 27.04 17.21
CA GLY A 476 -1.31 27.43 15.87
C GLY A 476 -0.19 27.80 14.89
N PRO A 477 -0.53 28.18 13.65
CA PRO A 477 -1.90 28.35 13.13
C PRO A 477 -2.70 27.04 13.07
N LEU A 478 -4.03 27.15 12.94
CA LEU A 478 -4.89 26.01 12.65
C LEU A 478 -4.77 25.64 11.17
N ILE A 479 -4.95 24.36 10.90
CA ILE A 479 -4.81 23.76 9.56
C ILE A 479 -6.04 22.89 9.33
N GLY A 480 -6.65 23.05 8.16
CA GLY A 480 -7.74 22.24 7.63
C GLY A 480 -7.23 21.49 6.41
N VAL A 481 -7.53 20.20 6.32
CA VAL A 481 -7.11 19.36 5.19
C VAL A 481 -8.32 18.63 4.63
N LYS A 482 -8.63 18.86 3.35
CA LYS A 482 -9.66 18.11 2.61
C LYS A 482 -9.09 16.75 2.24
N LEU A 483 -9.72 15.69 2.72
CA LEU A 483 -9.29 14.32 2.48
C LEU A 483 -10.19 13.65 1.45
N HIS A 484 -9.59 12.80 0.63
CA HIS A 484 -10.21 12.04 -0.45
C HIS A 484 -10.01 10.55 -0.26
N VAL A 485 -10.89 9.75 -0.84
CA VAL A 485 -10.62 8.31 -1.00
C VAL A 485 -9.51 8.13 -2.03
N LEU A 486 -8.43 7.47 -1.61
CA LEU A 486 -7.26 7.16 -2.42
C LEU A 486 -7.26 5.70 -2.85
N THR A 487 -7.41 5.45 -4.15
CA THR A 487 -7.29 4.11 -4.70
C THR A 487 -5.87 3.61 -4.51
N ARG A 488 -5.72 2.32 -4.15
CA ARG A 488 -4.40 1.76 -3.90
C ARG A 488 -4.25 0.31 -4.31
N LYS A 489 -5.00 -0.61 -3.66
CA LYS A 489 -4.75 -2.05 -3.77
C LYS A 489 -6.01 -2.86 -3.98
N THR A 490 -5.85 -3.97 -4.69
CA THR A 490 -6.73 -5.14 -4.60
C THR A 490 -6.12 -6.19 -3.69
N LEU A 491 -6.95 -6.74 -2.81
CA LEU A 491 -6.61 -7.86 -1.95
C LEU A 491 -7.04 -9.19 -2.59
N GLY A 492 -8.05 -9.16 -3.46
CA GLY A 492 -8.47 -10.25 -4.36
C GLY A 492 -7.46 -10.56 -5.48
N GLY A 493 -7.66 -11.68 -6.20
CA GLY A 493 -6.91 -11.96 -7.42
C GLY A 493 -6.93 -13.42 -7.88
N ILE A 494 -5.91 -13.78 -8.66
CA ILE A 494 -5.67 -15.16 -9.12
C ILE A 494 -5.42 -16.06 -7.91
N GLN A 495 -6.20 -17.14 -7.77
CA GLN A 495 -5.99 -18.13 -6.72
C GLN A 495 -4.76 -18.98 -7.01
N THR A 496 -3.91 -19.19 -6.01
CA THR A 496 -2.67 -19.96 -6.14
C THR A 496 -2.44 -20.86 -4.93
N ASP A 497 -1.80 -22.01 -5.15
CA ASP A 497 -1.25 -22.79 -4.03
C ASP A 497 0.04 -22.17 -3.48
N LEU A 498 0.67 -22.80 -2.47
CA LEU A 498 1.90 -22.30 -1.83
C LEU A 498 3.15 -22.31 -2.73
N ASP A 499 3.12 -23.02 -3.85
CA ASP A 499 4.14 -22.98 -4.90
C ASP A 499 3.84 -21.89 -5.95
N SER A 500 2.82 -21.06 -5.70
CA SER A 500 2.35 -19.99 -6.59
C SER A 500 1.82 -20.48 -7.94
N ARG A 501 1.46 -21.76 -8.06
CA ARG A 501 0.79 -22.28 -9.25
C ARG A 501 -0.63 -21.72 -9.30
N ALA A 502 -1.03 -21.15 -10.43
CA ALA A 502 -2.39 -20.68 -10.63
C ALA A 502 -3.34 -21.89 -10.63
N LEU A 503 -4.45 -21.78 -9.91
CA LEU A 503 -5.44 -22.86 -9.81
C LEU A 503 -6.61 -22.61 -10.74
N GLY A 504 -7.15 -23.67 -11.33
CA GLY A 504 -8.39 -23.65 -12.09
C GLY A 504 -9.62 -23.70 -11.20
N ALA A 505 -10.81 -23.65 -11.82
CA ALA A 505 -12.09 -23.68 -11.10
C ALA A 505 -12.31 -24.97 -10.30
N ASP A 506 -11.68 -26.07 -10.71
CA ASP A 506 -11.71 -27.38 -10.04
C ASP A 506 -10.68 -27.51 -8.90
N GLY A 507 -9.90 -26.45 -8.63
CA GLY A 507 -8.83 -26.43 -7.64
C GLY A 507 -7.53 -27.12 -8.07
N THR A 508 -7.45 -27.61 -9.31
CA THR A 508 -6.22 -28.19 -9.86
C THR A 508 -5.33 -27.09 -10.46
N PRO A 509 -3.99 -27.24 -10.40
CA PRO A 509 -3.10 -26.29 -11.06
C PRO A 509 -3.31 -26.23 -12.58
N VAL A 510 -3.39 -25.01 -13.13
CA VAL A 510 -3.24 -24.78 -14.57
C VAL A 510 -1.77 -25.00 -14.92
N GLU A 511 -1.47 -26.08 -15.63
CA GLU A 511 -0.09 -26.51 -15.86
C GLU A 511 0.74 -25.41 -16.53
N GLY A 512 1.93 -25.13 -15.99
CA GLY A 512 2.82 -24.09 -16.51
C GLY A 512 2.41 -22.64 -16.20
N LEU A 513 1.28 -22.39 -15.51
CA LEU A 513 0.85 -21.05 -15.13
C LEU A 513 1.08 -20.76 -13.65
N TYR A 514 1.73 -19.64 -13.37
CA TYR A 514 2.01 -19.14 -12.02
C TYR A 514 1.54 -17.69 -11.89
N ALA A 515 1.26 -17.26 -10.66
CA ALA A 515 0.96 -15.87 -10.37
C ALA A 515 1.57 -15.43 -9.03
N ALA A 516 2.05 -14.20 -8.96
CA ALA A 516 2.65 -13.64 -7.74
C ALA A 516 2.47 -12.12 -7.67
N GLY A 517 2.53 -11.57 -6.47
CA GLY A 517 2.27 -10.15 -6.27
C GLY A 517 0.77 -9.83 -6.26
N GLU A 518 0.41 -8.59 -6.58
CA GLU A 518 -0.94 -8.05 -6.33
C GLU A 518 -2.00 -8.72 -7.20
N VAL A 519 -1.61 -9.15 -8.39
CA VAL A 519 -2.46 -9.89 -9.32
C VAL A 519 -2.96 -11.21 -8.72
N ALA A 520 -2.22 -11.77 -7.76
CA ALA A 520 -2.59 -12.95 -7.01
C ALA A 520 -3.17 -12.61 -5.62
N GLY A 521 -3.62 -11.38 -5.37
CA GLY A 521 -4.04 -10.93 -4.03
C GLY A 521 -2.91 -10.97 -2.99
N PHE A 522 -1.67 -10.84 -3.47
CA PHE A 522 -0.42 -11.15 -2.76
C PHE A 522 -0.29 -12.62 -2.24
N GLY A 523 -1.07 -13.52 -2.88
CA GLY A 523 -0.95 -14.98 -3.05
C GLY A 523 -1.80 -15.81 -2.07
N GLY A 524 -2.67 -16.75 -2.41
CA GLY A 524 -3.32 -17.11 -3.66
C GLY A 524 -4.76 -16.63 -3.60
N GLY A 525 -4.89 -15.38 -3.99
CA GLY A 525 -6.11 -14.65 -4.25
C GLY A 525 -6.57 -13.73 -3.13
N GLY A 526 -5.91 -13.69 -1.97
CA GLY A 526 -6.55 -13.06 -0.80
C GLY A 526 -5.81 -13.07 0.51
N VAL A 527 -4.47 -13.10 0.53
CA VAL A 527 -3.67 -13.38 1.76
C VAL A 527 -4.01 -12.52 2.97
N HIS A 528 -4.58 -11.34 2.74
CA HIS A 528 -4.95 -10.36 3.76
C HIS A 528 -6.40 -10.48 4.23
N GLY A 529 -7.22 -11.36 3.67
CA GLY A 529 -8.66 -11.35 3.90
C GLY A 529 -9.28 -9.98 3.57
N TYR A 530 -10.10 -9.45 4.48
CA TYR A 530 -10.75 -8.15 4.34
C TYR A 530 -9.89 -6.95 4.72
N ASN A 531 -8.94 -7.09 5.65
CA ASN A 531 -8.07 -5.99 6.10
C ASN A 531 -6.61 -6.42 6.17
N ALA A 532 -5.73 -5.64 5.54
CA ALA A 532 -4.30 -5.89 5.58
C ALA A 532 -3.66 -5.31 6.84
N LEU A 533 -2.60 -5.95 7.31
CA LEU A 533 -1.70 -5.39 8.33
C LEU A 533 -0.59 -4.57 7.68
N GLU A 534 0.05 -3.69 8.44
CA GLU A 534 0.99 -2.76 7.84
C GLU A 534 2.31 -3.43 7.44
N GLY A 535 2.87 -3.01 6.30
CA GLY A 535 4.13 -3.54 5.78
C GLY A 535 4.01 -4.94 5.16
N THR A 536 2.80 -5.46 4.98
CA THR A 536 2.60 -6.79 4.41
C THR A 536 2.66 -6.77 2.88
N PHE A 537 2.22 -5.69 2.21
CA PHE A 537 2.13 -5.64 0.74
C PHE A 537 3.46 -5.84 0.00
N LEU A 538 4.51 -5.06 0.33
CA LEU A 538 5.84 -5.26 -0.26
C LEU A 538 6.39 -6.64 0.09
N GLY A 539 6.22 -7.06 1.34
CA GLY A 539 6.66 -8.38 1.75
C GLY A 539 5.92 -9.50 1.01
N GLY A 540 4.64 -9.34 0.70
CA GLY A 540 3.83 -10.32 -0.04
C GLY A 540 4.32 -10.45 -1.48
N CYS A 541 4.76 -9.35 -2.11
CA CYS A 541 5.45 -9.38 -3.40
C CYS A 541 6.75 -10.20 -3.34
N LEU A 542 7.56 -9.97 -2.31
CA LEU A 542 8.82 -10.69 -2.10
C LEU A 542 8.56 -12.19 -1.87
N PHE A 543 7.58 -12.51 -1.02
CA PHE A 543 7.26 -13.88 -0.60
C PHE A 543 6.70 -14.71 -1.75
N SER A 544 5.64 -14.23 -2.39
CA SER A 544 5.02 -14.94 -3.52
C SER A 544 5.92 -14.95 -4.76
N GLY A 545 6.64 -13.86 -5.06
CA GLY A 545 7.60 -13.83 -6.17
C GLY A 545 8.73 -14.84 -5.99
N ARG A 546 9.22 -15.00 -4.75
CA ARG A 546 10.21 -16.02 -4.40
C ARG A 546 9.67 -17.44 -4.59
N ALA A 547 8.44 -17.70 -4.14
CA ALA A 547 7.80 -19.00 -4.29
C ALA A 547 7.62 -19.36 -5.78
N ALA A 548 7.05 -18.45 -6.57
CA ALA A 548 6.85 -18.65 -8.02
C ALA A 548 8.15 -18.92 -8.77
N GLY A 549 9.18 -18.09 -8.56
CA GLY A 549 10.48 -18.27 -9.24
C GLY A 549 11.14 -19.60 -8.88
N ARG A 550 11.04 -20.04 -7.62
CA ARG A 550 11.59 -21.33 -7.18
C ARG A 550 10.82 -22.53 -7.73
N ALA A 551 9.49 -22.46 -7.75
CA ALA A 551 8.65 -23.53 -8.24
C ALA A 551 8.82 -23.71 -9.75
N ALA A 552 8.75 -22.62 -10.51
CA ALA A 552 8.98 -22.64 -11.95
C ALA A 552 10.41 -23.11 -12.31
N ALA A 553 11.42 -22.74 -11.53
CA ALA A 553 12.79 -23.26 -11.74
C ALA A 553 12.90 -24.78 -11.56
N ARG A 554 12.12 -25.37 -10.64
CA ARG A 554 12.06 -26.84 -10.44
C ARG A 554 11.31 -27.54 -11.58
N GLN A 555 10.20 -26.97 -12.02
CA GLN A 555 9.38 -27.57 -13.10
C GLN A 555 10.12 -27.55 -14.44
N THR A 556 10.86 -26.46 -14.70
CA THR A 556 11.60 -26.27 -15.95
C THR A 556 12.98 -26.93 -15.94
N ALA A 557 13.26 -27.74 -14.91
CA ALA A 557 14.61 -28.19 -14.56
C ALA A 557 15.35 -28.95 -15.65
#